data_AF-A0A534TX92-F1
#
_entry.id   AF-A0A534TX92-F1
#
_cell.length_a   1.000
_cell.length_b   1.000
_cell.length_c   1.000
_cell.angle_alpha   90.00
_cell.angle_beta   90.00
_cell.angle_gamma   90.00
#
_symmetry.space_group_name_H-M   'P 1'
#
loop_
_entity.id
_entity.type
_entity.pdbx_description
1 polymer ?
#
loop_
_entity_poly.entity_id
_entity_poly.type
_entity_poly.pdbx_seq_one_letter_code
_entity_poly.pdbx_strand_id
1 'polypeptide(L)'
;MKARWTNVIARPGLVVTIHFEIGPDGDVSGVRVEQSSGNAAYDASAVRAVQRATPLPPPPARYVKEFREFQIEFHSEEQGGQGAG
;
A
#
# COMPACT_ATOMS: atom_id res chain seq x y z
N MET A 1 6.63 35.31 -11.99
CA MET A 1 6.82 34.41 -13.15
C MET A 1 6.88 32.99 -12.62
N LYS A 2 5.90 32.15 -12.97
CA LYS A 2 5.71 30.78 -12.44
C LYS A 2 6.74 29.87 -13.12
N ALA A 3 7.81 29.51 -12.40
CA ALA A 3 8.82 28.60 -12.91
C ALA A 3 8.18 27.22 -13.11
N ARG A 4 8.19 26.77 -14.37
CA ARG A 4 7.83 25.42 -14.81
C ARG A 4 8.94 24.49 -14.33
N TRP A 5 8.76 23.89 -13.16
CA TRP A 5 9.72 22.89 -12.67
C TRP A 5 9.38 21.55 -13.31
N THR A 6 10.10 21.31 -14.40
CA THR A 6 10.81 20.05 -14.65
C THR A 6 9.91 18.83 -14.80
N ASN A 7 9.60 18.53 -16.06
CA ASN A 7 9.28 17.17 -16.50
C ASN A 7 10.56 16.32 -16.34
N VAL A 8 10.86 15.93 -15.09
CA VAL A 8 11.77 14.82 -14.82
C VAL A 8 11.12 13.63 -15.49
N ILE A 9 11.86 12.91 -16.34
CA ILE A 9 11.40 11.65 -16.91
C ILE A 9 11.18 10.71 -15.72
N ALA A 10 9.99 10.76 -15.14
CA ALA A 10 9.56 9.86 -14.10
C ALA A 10 9.46 8.51 -14.79
N ARG A 11 10.44 7.64 -14.55
CA ARG A 11 10.17 6.21 -14.68
C ARG A 11 8.94 6.00 -13.79
N PRO A 12 7.80 5.55 -14.33
CA PRO A 12 6.64 5.33 -13.49
C PRO A 12 7.11 4.37 -12.39
N GLY A 13 7.08 4.83 -11.13
CA GLY A 13 7.44 3.99 -9.99
C GLY A 13 6.60 2.71 -10.02
N LEU A 14 7.08 1.64 -9.41
CA LEU A 14 6.28 0.44 -9.22
C LEU A 14 5.08 0.80 -8.35
N VAL A 15 3.88 0.55 -8.86
CA VAL A 15 2.64 0.71 -8.10
C VAL A 15 1.98 -0.66 -8.03
N VAL A 16 1.73 -1.15 -6.82
CA VAL A 16 0.95 -2.37 -6.59
C VAL A 16 -0.25 -2.03 -5.73
N THR A 17 -1.41 -2.50 -6.14
CA THR A 17 -2.65 -2.31 -5.41
C THR A 17 -2.97 -3.61 -4.67
N ILE A 18 -3.06 -3.53 -3.35
CA ILE A 18 -3.40 -4.66 -2.48
C ILE A 18 -4.81 -4.48 -1.96
N HIS A 19 -5.61 -5.54 -2.09
CA HIS A 19 -6.91 -5.65 -1.46
C HIS A 19 -6.84 -6.57 -0.25
N PHE A 20 -7.49 -6.19 0.84
CA PHE A 20 -7.59 -7.01 2.05
C PHE A 20 -8.82 -6.63 2.88
N GLU A 21 -9.12 -7.43 3.89
CA GLU A 21 -10.20 -7.17 4.84
C GLU A 21 -9.67 -6.91 6.25
N ILE A 22 -10.35 -6.03 7.01
CA ILE A 22 -10.05 -5.82 8.43
C ILE A 22 -11.24 -6.27 9.29
N GLY A 23 -10.98 -7.20 10.21
CA GLY A 23 -11.93 -7.67 11.20
C GLY A 23 -12.21 -6.66 12.32
N PRO A 24 -13.26 -6.87 13.13
CA PRO A 24 -13.60 -5.99 14.25
C PRO A 24 -12.49 -5.89 15.31
N ASP A 25 -11.62 -6.90 15.39
CA ASP A 25 -10.49 -6.98 16.31
C ASP A 25 -9.16 -6.48 15.70
N GLY A 26 -9.19 -5.94 14.47
CA GLY A 26 -8.00 -5.46 13.76
C GLY A 26 -7.21 -6.54 13.02
N ASP A 27 -7.72 -7.77 12.98
CA ASP A 27 -7.16 -8.87 12.19
C ASP A 27 -7.27 -8.59 10.68
N VAL A 28 -6.24 -8.94 9.92
CA VAL A 28 -6.18 -8.75 8.47
C VAL A 28 -6.33 -10.08 7.75
N SER A 29 -7.33 -10.18 6.89
CA SER A 29 -7.62 -11.37 6.09
C SER A 29 -7.78 -11.03 4.60
N GLY A 30 -7.92 -12.05 3.75
CA GLY A 30 -8.23 -11.86 2.33
C GLY A 30 -7.18 -11.10 1.50
N VAL A 31 -5.93 -11.03 1.97
CA VAL A 31 -4.86 -10.25 1.33
C VAL A 31 -4.56 -10.80 -0.07
N ARG A 32 -4.74 -9.97 -1.10
CA ARG A 32 -4.46 -10.29 -2.50
C ARG A 32 -3.95 -9.09 -3.28
N VAL A 33 -3.23 -9.36 -4.35
CA VAL A 33 -2.85 -8.33 -5.34
C VAL A 33 -4.04 -8.09 -6.26
N GLU A 34 -4.57 -6.88 -6.26
CA GLU A 34 -5.67 -6.45 -7.14
C GLU A 34 -5.12 -5.92 -8.47
N GLN A 35 -4.02 -5.15 -8.41
CA GLN A 35 -3.23 -4.76 -9.58
C GLN A 35 -1.74 -4.96 -9.29
N SER A 36 -1.08 -5.75 -10.14
CA SER A 36 0.35 -6.02 -10.06
C SER A 36 1.16 -4.83 -10.54
N SER A 37 2.32 -4.60 -9.90
CA SER A 37 3.29 -3.60 -10.38
C SER A 37 4.07 -4.05 -11.62
N GLY A 38 3.89 -5.30 -12.07
CA GLY A 38 4.74 -5.95 -13.06
C GLY A 38 6.05 -6.49 -12.48
N ASN A 39 6.31 -6.31 -11.17
CA ASN A 39 7.46 -6.88 -10.47
C ASN A 39 7.01 -7.79 -9.32
N ALA A 40 7.14 -9.11 -9.53
CA ALA A 40 6.71 -10.11 -8.56
C ALA A 40 7.40 -10.00 -7.19
N ALA A 41 8.65 -9.55 -7.13
CA ALA A 41 9.37 -9.37 -5.86
C ALA A 41 8.81 -8.17 -5.08
N TYR A 42 8.46 -7.09 -5.78
CA TYR A 42 7.83 -5.91 -5.20
C TYR A 42 6.40 -6.22 -4.73
N ASP A 43 5.61 -6.89 -5.56
CA ASP A 43 4.25 -7.33 -5.19
C ASP A 43 4.26 -8.23 -3.95
N ALA A 44 5.18 -9.21 -3.90
CA ALA A 44 5.35 -10.08 -2.74
C ALA A 44 5.79 -9.30 -1.48
N SER A 45 6.58 -8.24 -1.64
CA SER A 45 6.97 -7.38 -0.53
C SER A 45 5.78 -6.60 0.04
N ALA A 46 4.91 -6.06 -0.82
CA ALA A 46 3.70 -5.35 -0.43
C ALA A 46 2.71 -6.27 0.29
N VAL A 47 2.48 -7.48 -0.23
CA VAL A 47 1.64 -8.50 0.44
C VAL A 47 2.17 -8.81 1.85
N ARG A 48 3.49 -9.04 1.98
CA ARG A 48 4.10 -9.31 3.30
C ARG A 48 3.98 -8.13 4.25
N ALA A 49 4.06 -6.90 3.75
CA ALA A 49 3.90 -5.70 4.58
C ALA A 49 2.49 -5.63 5.17
N VAL A 50 1.46 -5.85 4.35
CA VAL A 50 0.06 -5.89 4.81
C VAL A 50 -0.15 -7.01 5.83
N GLN A 51 0.35 -8.22 5.57
CA GLN A 51 0.24 -9.35 6.51
C GLN A 51 0.94 -9.10 7.86
N ARG A 52 2.01 -8.30 7.87
CA ARG A 52 2.77 -7.96 9.09
C ARG A 52 2.22 -6.78 9.86
N ALA A 53 1.30 -6.01 9.27
CA ALA A 53 0.73 -4.83 9.92
C ALA A 53 -0.33 -5.18 10.98
N THR A 54 -0.66 -6.46 11.16
CA THR A 54 -1.61 -6.95 12.16
C THR A 54 -1.05 -6.81 13.59
N PRO A 55 -1.85 -6.34 14.57
CA PRO A 55 -3.21 -5.83 14.40
C PRO A 55 -3.22 -4.39 13.90
N LEU A 56 -4.01 -4.13 12.85
CA LEU A 56 -4.33 -2.77 12.43
C LEU A 56 -5.37 -2.19 13.39
N PRO A 57 -5.41 -0.85 13.60
CA PRO A 57 -6.47 -0.25 14.38
C PRO A 57 -7.83 -0.62 13.76
N PRO A 58 -8.79 -1.08 14.57
CA PRO A 58 -10.09 -1.48 14.04
C PRO A 58 -10.78 -0.27 13.39
N PRO A 59 -11.62 -0.49 12.37
CA PRO A 59 -12.37 0.58 11.75
C PRO A 59 -13.22 1.32 12.81
N PRO A 60 -13.47 2.63 12.66
CA PRO A 60 -14.37 3.34 13.56
C PRO A 60 -15.72 2.61 13.65
N ALA A 61 -16.24 2.39 14.86
CA ALA A 61 -17.40 1.50 15.12
C ALA A 61 -18.61 1.72 14.19
N ARG A 62 -18.83 2.97 13.74
CA ARG A 62 -19.91 3.33 12.81
C ARG A 62 -19.76 2.73 11.40
N TYR A 63 -18.57 2.26 11.03
CA TYR A 63 -18.24 1.73 9.70
C TYR A 63 -17.90 0.24 9.69
N VAL A 64 -17.69 -0.40 10.84
CA VAL A 64 -17.28 -1.83 10.95
C VAL A 64 -18.26 -2.79 10.27
N LYS A 65 -19.54 -2.42 10.15
CA LYS A 65 -20.58 -3.22 9.45
C LYS A 65 -20.67 -2.94 7.95
N GLU A 66 -20.25 -1.77 7.50
CA GLU A 66 -20.41 -1.31 6.10
C GLU A 66 -19.11 -1.36 5.30
N PHE A 67 -17.96 -1.27 5.96
CA PHE A 67 -16.65 -1.16 5.33
C PHE A 67 -15.69 -2.18 5.96
N ARG A 68 -15.57 -3.34 5.31
CA ARG A 68 -14.64 -4.40 5.67
C ARG A 68 -13.54 -4.59 4.65
N GLU A 69 -13.79 -4.22 3.40
CA GLU A 69 -12.87 -4.33 2.28
C GLU A 69 -12.06 -3.04 2.14
N PHE A 70 -10.74 -3.19 2.06
CA PHE A 70 -9.79 -2.10 1.94
C PHE A 70 -8.91 -2.31 0.72
N GLN A 71 -8.62 -1.20 0.04
CA GLN A 71 -7.64 -1.14 -1.03
C GLN A 71 -6.55 -0.13 -0.63
N ILE A 72 -5.29 -0.53 -0.78
CA ILE A 72 -4.14 0.35 -0.58
C ILE A 72 -3.20 0.26 -1.78
N GLU A 73 -2.63 1.40 -2.17
CA GLU A 73 -1.62 1.48 -3.23
C GLU A 73 -0.24 1.65 -2.60
N PHE A 74 0.68 0.74 -2.92
CA PHE A 74 2.08 0.83 -2.54
C PHE A 74 2.89 1.39 -3.70
N HIS A 75 3.42 2.59 -3.54
CA HIS A 75 4.30 3.24 -4.50
C HIS A 75 5.75 2.96 -4.13
N SER A 76 6.55 2.47 -5.08
CA SER A 76 7.99 2.41 -4.87
C SER A 76 8.48 3.84 -4.95
N GLU A 77 8.85 4.41 -3.81
CA GLU A 77 9.63 5.63 -3.84
C GLU A 77 10.97 5.28 -4.49
N GLU A 78 11.34 5.92 -5.59
CA GLU A 78 12.76 6.16 -5.84
C GLU A 78 13.24 7.27 -4.90
N GLN A 79 13.04 7.07 -3.60
CA GLN A 79 13.80 7.74 -2.56
C GLN A 79 14.75 6.70 -2.04
N GLY A 80 15.97 6.72 -2.61
CA GLY A 80 17.08 5.94 -2.12
C GLY A 80 17.14 6.05 -0.61
N GLY A 81 17.27 4.91 0.06
CA GLY A 81 17.37 4.86 1.51
C GLY A 81 18.40 5.87 2.01
N GLN A 82 17.94 6.93 2.65
CA GLN A 82 18.73 7.58 3.69
C GLN A 82 18.64 6.69 4.92
N GLY A 83 19.35 5.57 4.85
CA GLY A 83 20.06 5.08 6.02
C GLY A 83 21.26 6.00 6.21
N ALA A 84 21.25 6.82 7.24
CA ALA A 84 22.46 7.38 7.82
C ALA A 84 22.20 7.48 9.32
N GLY A 85 22.93 6.65 10.07
CA GLY A 85 23.11 6.79 11.51
C GLY A 85 24.17 7.83 11.84
#